data_AF-A0A9D6X7L7-F1
#
_entry.id   AF-A0A9D6X7L7-F1
#
_cell.length_a   1.000
_cell.length_b   1.000
_cell.length_c   1.000
_cell.angle_alpha   90.00
_cell.angle_beta   90.00
_cell.angle_gamma   90.00
#
_symmetry.space_group_name_H-M   'P 1'
#
loop_
_entity.id
_entity.type
_entity.pdbx_description
1 polymer ?
#
loop_
_entity_poly.entity_id
_entity_poly.type
_entity_poly.pdbx_seq_one_letter_code
_entity_poly.pdbx_strand_id
1 'polypeptide(L)' 'MEIKVFNNNVEKALKVAKKKLAGEGLFRELKRRRYYEKPSVRKKAKLREAQRRRQKWLSKRRMD' A
#
# COMPACT_ATOMS: atom_id res chain seq x y z
N MET A 1 -6.48 -4.83 13.74
CA MET A 1 -6.22 -5.89 12.76
C MET A 1 -5.75 -7.12 13.51
N GLU A 2 -6.44 -8.25 13.37
CA GLU A 2 -6.13 -9.50 14.09
C GLU A 2 -5.87 -10.64 13.10
N ILE A 3 -4.95 -11.54 13.45
CA ILE A 3 -4.58 -12.70 12.62
C ILE A 3 -4.49 -13.91 13.53
N LYS A 4 -5.40 -14.86 13.32
CA LYS A 4 -5.38 -16.15 14.01
C LYS A 4 -4.31 -17.04 13.41
N VAL A 5 -3.51 -17.66 14.27
CA VAL A 5 -2.50 -18.65 13.88
C VAL A 5 -3.16 -20.03 13.93
N PHE A 6 -3.09 -20.77 12.83
CA PHE A 6 -3.61 -22.13 12.75
C PHE A 6 -2.44 -23.11 12.71
N ASN A 7 -2.58 -24.24 13.42
CA ASN A 7 -1.62 -25.35 13.42
C ASN A 7 -0.19 -24.92 13.78
N ASN A 8 -0.04 -23.94 14.68
CA ASN A 8 1.24 -23.32 15.05
C ASN A 8 2.08 -22.79 13.86
N ASN A 9 1.45 -22.52 12.70
CA ASN A 9 2.15 -22.01 11.52
C ASN A 9 2.30 -20.48 11.58
N VAL A 10 3.27 -20.04 12.37
CA VAL A 10 3.56 -18.62 12.62
C VAL A 10 4.08 -17.92 11.37
N GLU A 11 4.93 -18.57 10.58
CA GLU A 11 5.54 -17.96 9.38
C GLU A 11 4.48 -17.58 8.34
N LYS A 12 3.50 -18.47 8.11
CA LYS A 12 2.37 -18.17 7.21
C LYS A 12 1.51 -17.04 7.75
N ALA A 13 1.25 -17.02 9.06
CA ALA A 13 0.49 -15.95 9.69
C ALA A 13 1.18 -14.58 9.52
N LEU A 14 2.49 -14.51 9.70
CA LEU A 14 3.29 -13.30 9.48
C LEU A 14 3.27 -12.85 8.01
N LYS A 15 3.34 -13.79 7.06
CA LYS A 15 3.25 -13.47 5.63
C LYS A 15 1.88 -12.88 5.27
N VAL A 16 0.81 -13.45 5.81
CA VAL A 16 -0.55 -12.94 5.64
C VAL A 16 -0.68 -11.55 6.28
N ALA A 17 -0.11 -11.35 7.47
CA ALA A 17 -0.06 -10.06 8.15
C ALA A 17 0.55 -8.99 7.27
N LYS A 18 1.77 -9.24 6.80
CA LYS A 18 2.52 -8.34 5.95
C LYS A 18 1.75 -8.00 4.67
N LYS A 19 1.11 -9.00 4.04
CA LYS A 19 0.33 -8.80 2.81
C LYS A 19 -0.90 -7.93 3.05
N LYS A 20 -1.65 -8.16 4.12
CA LYS A 20 -2.83 -7.34 4.48
C LYS A 20 -2.41 -5.90 4.84
N LEU A 21 -1.37 -5.71 5.66
CA LEU A 21 -0.83 -4.39 6.00
C LEU A 21 -0.33 -3.62 4.77
N ALA A 22 0.28 -4.32 3.81
CA ALA A 22 0.69 -3.74 2.55
C ALA A 22 -0.51 -3.34 1.66
N GLY A 23 -1.59 -4.13 1.67
CA GLY A 23 -2.83 -3.85 0.94
C GLY A 23 -3.57 -2.64 1.50
N GLU A 24 -3.62 -2.50 2.82
CA GLU A 24 -4.17 -1.33 3.52
C GLU A 24 -3.32 -0.07 3.31
N GLY A 25 -2.08 -0.22 2.82
CA GLY A 25 -1.18 0.90 2.53
C GLY A 25 -0.51 1.50 3.77
N LEU A 26 -0.62 0.86 4.93
CA LEU A 26 -0.09 1.36 6.21
C LEU A 26 1.39 1.73 6.12
N PHE A 27 2.22 0.88 5.52
CA PHE A 27 3.65 1.16 5.35
C PHE A 27 3.93 2.40 4.49
N ARG A 28 3.10 2.67 3.48
CA ARG A 28 3.23 3.89 2.66
C ARG A 28 2.82 5.12 3.45
N GLU A 29 1.78 5.01 4.25
CA GLU A 29 1.32 6.10 5.09
C GLU A 29 2.33 6.44 6.18
N LEU A 30 2.88 5.44 6.88
CA LEU A 30 3.96 5.62 7.85
C LEU A 30 5.16 6.34 7.22
N LYS A 31 5.57 5.95 6.01
CA LYS A 31 6.65 6.63 5.29
C LYS A 31 6.31 8.08 4.95
N ARG A 32 5.06 8.36 4.55
CA ARG A 32 4.61 9.73 4.23
C ARG A 32 4.53 10.63 5.47
N ARG A 33 4.16 10.06 6.62
CA ARG A 33 4.00 10.79 7.89
C ARG A 33 5.30 10.98 8.68
N ARG A 34 6.41 10.35 8.26
CA ARG A 34 7.69 10.41 8.97
C ARG A 34 8.24 11.83 9.15
N TYR A 35 7.94 12.73 8.21
CA TYR A 35 8.37 14.12 8.22
C TYR A 35 7.25 15.04 7.74
N TYR A 36 7.32 16.32 8.12
CA TYR A 36 6.42 17.33 7.58
C TYR A 36 6.65 17.53 6.08
N GLU A 37 5.56 17.57 5.31
CA GLU A 37 5.57 17.88 3.89
C GLU A 37 4.65 19.07 3.64
N LYS A 38 5.17 20.12 2.98
CA LYS A 38 4.37 21.29 2.61
C LYS A 38 3.11 20.86 1.82
N PRO A 39 1.97 21.53 2.02
CA PRO A 39 0.70 21.14 1.39
C PRO A 39 0.77 21.10 -0.14
N SER A 40 1.55 21.99 -0.76
CA SER A 40 1.78 22.01 -2.21
C SER A 40 2.49 20.76 -2.72
N VAL A 41 3.53 20.30 -2.00
CA VAL A 41 4.30 19.10 -2.36
C VAL A 41 3.43 17.86 -2.20
N ARG A 42 2.65 17.79 -1.11
CA ARG A 42 1.66 16.73 -0.87
C ARG A 42 0.60 16.66 -1.98
N LYS A 43 0.09 17.80 -2.45
CA LYS A 43 -0.85 17.88 -3.58
C LYS A 43 -0.22 17.36 -4.87
N LYS A 44 1.01 17.77 -5.19
CA LYS A 44 1.77 17.29 -6.37
C LYS A 44 2.06 15.78 -6.29
N ALA A 45 2.37 15.25 -5.12
CA ALA A 45 2.57 13.81 -4.92
C ALA A 45 1.28 13.01 -5.15
N LYS A 46 0.14 13.48 -4.60
CA LYS A 46 -1.18 12.85 -4.79
C LYS A 46 -1.58 12.76 -6.26
N LEU A 47 -1.38 13.84 -7.03
CA LEU A 47 -1.68 13.86 -8.47
C LEU A 47 -0.82 12.87 -9.26
N ARG A 48 0.49 12.85 -8.99
CA ARG A 48 1.43 11.89 -9.63
C ARG A 48 1.06 10.44 -9.30
N GLU A 49 0.68 10.15 -8.07
CA GLU A 49 0.27 8.81 -7.67
C GLU A 49 -1.03 8.38 -8.35
N ALA A 50 -2.02 9.27 -8.44
CA ALA A 50 -3.28 9.02 -9.14
C ALA A 50 -3.04 8.72 -10.63
N GLN A 51 -2.20 9.51 -11.30
CA GLN A 51 -1.82 9.29 -12.70
C GLN A 51 -1.14 7.93 -12.87
N ARG A 52 -0.18 7.57 -12.00
CA ARG A 52 0.47 6.25 -12.03
C ARG A 52 -0.53 5.10 -11.85
N ARG A 53 -1.49 5.23 -10.92
CA ARG A 53 -2.54 4.21 -10.74
C ARG A 53 -3.42 4.07 -11.98
N ARG A 54 -3.82 5.19 -12.59
CA ARG A 54 -4.61 5.20 -13.83
C ARG A 54 -3.86 4.50 -14.97
N GLN A 55 -2.58 4.81 -15.15
CA GLN A 55 -1.76 4.17 -16.19
C GLN A 55 -1.60 2.65 -15.97
N LYS A 56 -1.39 2.22 -14.72
CA LYS A 56 -1.34 0.79 -14.39
C LYS A 56 -2.66 0.08 -14.70
N TRP A 57 -3.79 0.72 -14.39
CA TRP A 57 -5.11 0.15 -14.67
C TRP A 57 -5.35 0.00 -16.18
N LEU A 58 -5.03 1.04 -16.97
CA LEU A 58 -5.14 1.00 -18.42
C LEU A 58 -4.23 -0.06 -19.05
N SER A 59 -2.98 -0.17 -18.56
CA SER A 59 -2.05 -1.20 -19.04
C SER A 59 -2.56 -2.61 -18.75
N LYS A 60 -3.20 -2.84 -17.60
CA LYS A 60 -3.76 -4.14 -17.26
C LYS A 60 -4.95 -4.48 -18.17
N ARG A 61 -5.84 -3.51 -18.40
CA ARG A 61 -7.01 -3.65 -19.27
C ARG A 61 -6.69 -3.85 -20.77
N ARG A 62 -5.46 -3.56 -21.19
CA ARG A 62 -4.97 -3.80 -22.56
C ARG A 62 -4.42 -5.22 -22.73
N MET A 63 -4.05 -5.88 -21.63
CA MET A 63 -3.51 -7.23 -21.64
C MET A 63 -4.58 -8.30 -21.44
N ASP A 64 -5.78 -7.89 -21.02
CA ASP A 64 -7.03 -8.65 -21.17
C ASP A 64 -7.54 -8.48 -22.61
#